data_AF-A0A0K0EP38-F1
#
_entry.id   AF-A0A0K0EP38-F1
#
_cell.length_a   1.000
_cell.length_b   1.000
_cell.length_c   1.000
_cell.angle_alpha   90.00
_cell.angle_beta   90.00
_cell.angle_gamma   90.00
#
_symmetry.space_group_name_H-M   'P 1'
#
loop_
_entity.id
_entity.type
_entity.pdbx_description
1 polymer ?
#
loop_
_entity_poly.entity_id
_entity_poly.type
_entity_poly.pdbx_seq_one_letter_code
_entity_poly.pdbx_strand_id
1 'polypeptide(L)'
;MKLIFFIFIFVSFFEIIFGTPALSNNSETIFCDSCLLLFNEIKQNLSLYTEESIKDAKIPVQKDCNTWVKHHKFMSNICNEVFDDITEALVEAIYKMKHQIYPDEICAKLELCK
;
A
#
# COMPACT_ATOMS: atom_id res chain seq x y z
N MET A 1 -11.47 -5.79 12.69
CA MET A 1 -11.84 -7.05 12.01
C MET A 1 -11.70 -6.99 10.48
N LYS A 2 -12.08 -5.88 9.81
CA LYS A 2 -11.97 -5.77 8.34
C LYS A 2 -10.53 -5.82 7.80
N LEU A 3 -9.57 -5.21 8.50
CA LEU A 3 -8.17 -5.14 8.04
C LEU A 3 -7.48 -6.52 7.98
N ILE A 4 -7.70 -7.36 9.00
CA ILE A 4 -7.13 -8.72 9.07
C ILE A 4 -7.65 -9.58 7.92
N PHE A 5 -8.93 -9.42 7.56
CA PHE A 5 -9.55 -10.15 6.46
C PHE A 5 -8.91 -9.78 5.10
N PHE A 6 -8.60 -8.50 4.88
CA PHE A 6 -7.89 -8.06 3.67
C PHE A 6 -6.47 -8.62 3.58
N ILE A 7 -5.73 -8.65 4.69
CA ILE A 7 -4.37 -9.23 4.73
C ILE A 7 -4.45 -10.73 4.41
N PHE A 8 -5.40 -11.45 5.01
CA PHE A 8 -5.56 -12.88 4.77
C PHE A 8 -5.87 -13.17 3.30
N ILE A 9 -6.79 -12.41 2.68
CA ILE A 9 -7.08 -12.55 1.25
C ILE A 9 -5.82 -12.28 0.42
N PHE A 10 -5.05 -11.25 0.76
CA PHE A 10 -3.83 -10.92 -0.01
C PHE A 10 -2.78 -12.03 0.09
N VAL A 11 -2.57 -12.62 1.28
CA VAL A 11 -1.64 -13.74 1.48
C VAL A 11 -2.13 -14.99 0.76
N SER A 12 -3.42 -15.33 0.87
CA SER A 12 -3.99 -16.48 0.15
C SER A 12 -3.94 -16.31 -1.37
N PHE A 13 -4.16 -15.09 -1.86
CA PHE A 13 -4.04 -14.79 -3.29
C PHE A 13 -2.58 -14.92 -3.76
N PHE A 14 -1.63 -14.50 -2.93
CA PHE A 14 -0.21 -14.74 -3.14
C PHE A 14 0.08 -16.25 -3.22
N GLU A 15 -0.29 -17.05 -2.22
CA GLU A 15 0.00 -18.49 -2.25
C GLU A 15 -0.61 -19.22 -3.46
N ILE A 16 -1.81 -18.82 -3.91
CA ILE A 16 -2.44 -19.41 -5.09
C ILE A 16 -1.72 -19.00 -6.38
N ILE A 17 -1.25 -17.76 -6.50
CA ILE A 17 -0.53 -17.29 -7.68
C ILE A 17 0.89 -17.87 -7.73
N PHE A 18 1.58 -17.93 -6.60
CA PHE A 18 3.01 -18.26 -6.51
C PHE A 18 3.29 -19.73 -6.17
N GLY A 19 2.29 -20.50 -5.71
CA GLY A 19 2.47 -21.86 -5.19
C GLY A 19 2.50 -22.99 -6.22
N THR A 20 2.62 -22.73 -7.53
CA THR A 20 2.62 -23.80 -8.55
C THR A 20 3.80 -23.74 -9.54
N PRO A 21 4.29 -24.91 -10.00
CA PRO A 21 5.71 -25.17 -10.24
C PRO A 21 6.19 -24.88 -11.68
N ALA A 22 7.50 -24.60 -11.80
CA ALA A 22 8.34 -24.59 -13.00
C ALA A 22 7.64 -24.11 -14.29
N LEU A 23 7.46 -22.79 -14.35
CA LEU A 23 6.92 -22.07 -15.48
C LEU A 23 7.72 -22.36 -16.75
N SER A 24 7.03 -22.74 -17.83
CA SER A 24 7.62 -22.76 -19.18
C SER A 24 8.14 -21.37 -19.56
N ASN A 25 9.17 -21.28 -20.42
CA ASN A 25 9.76 -19.98 -20.82
C ASN A 25 8.71 -18.94 -21.26
N ASN A 26 7.66 -19.35 -22.00
CA ASN A 26 6.60 -18.43 -22.44
C ASN A 26 5.78 -17.89 -21.27
N SER A 27 5.46 -18.75 -20.30
CA SER A 27 4.73 -18.32 -19.11
C SER A 27 5.58 -17.41 -18.23
N GLU A 28 6.87 -17.70 -18.09
CA GLU A 28 7.80 -16.85 -17.35
C GLU A 28 7.83 -15.42 -17.92
N THR A 29 7.92 -15.27 -19.24
CA THR A 29 7.82 -13.95 -19.89
C THR A 29 6.49 -13.26 -19.58
N ILE A 30 5.35 -13.95 -19.68
CA ILE A 30 4.03 -13.37 -19.42
C ILE A 30 3.90 -12.90 -17.96
N PHE A 31 4.39 -13.69 -17.00
CA PHE A 31 4.35 -13.32 -15.58
C PHE A 31 5.33 -12.19 -15.27
N CYS A 32 6.52 -12.19 -15.88
CA CYS A 32 7.46 -11.08 -15.79
C CYS A 32 6.81 -9.77 -16.27
N ASP A 33 6.26 -9.78 -17.49
CA ASP A 33 5.61 -8.60 -18.08
C ASP A 33 4.43 -8.11 -17.23
N SER A 34 3.62 -9.04 -16.73
CA SER A 34 2.48 -8.71 -15.85
C SER A 34 2.95 -8.09 -14.52
N CYS A 35 4.02 -8.63 -13.94
CA CYS A 35 4.62 -8.10 -12.71
C CYS A 35 5.18 -6.69 -12.94
N LEU A 36 5.97 -6.52 -14.01
CA LEU A 36 6.54 -5.22 -14.37
C LEU A 36 5.45 -4.20 -14.64
N LEU A 37 4.39 -4.57 -15.36
CA LEU A 37 3.25 -3.68 -15.63
C LEU A 37 2.58 -3.23 -14.34
N LEU A 38 2.26 -4.18 -13.45
CA LEU A 38 1.64 -3.89 -12.15
C LEU A 38 2.49 -2.93 -11.32
N PHE A 39 3.78 -3.24 -11.12
CA PHE A 39 4.63 -2.41 -10.28
C PHE A 39 5.00 -1.07 -10.93
N ASN A 40 5.06 -0.99 -12.26
CA ASN A 40 5.18 0.29 -12.96
C ASN A 40 3.93 1.15 -12.76
N GLU A 41 2.74 0.56 -12.84
CA GLU A 41 1.48 1.28 -12.59
C GLU A 41 1.39 1.74 -11.12
N ILE A 42 1.78 0.90 -10.16
CA ILE A 42 1.86 1.29 -8.75
C ILE A 42 2.87 2.44 -8.57
N LYS A 43 4.06 2.35 -9.18
CA LYS A 43 5.09 3.40 -9.11
C LYS A 43 4.59 4.71 -9.70
N GLN A 44 3.94 4.67 -10.86
CA GLN A 44 3.34 5.84 -11.49
C GLN A 44 2.25 6.45 -10.60
N ASN A 45 1.31 5.64 -10.11
CA ASN A 45 0.26 6.12 -9.21
C ASN A 45 0.83 6.73 -7.93
N LEU A 46 1.86 6.12 -7.33
CA LEU A 46 2.56 6.68 -6.16
C LEU A 46 3.34 7.95 -6.49
N SER A 47 3.85 8.08 -7.72
CA SER A 47 4.56 9.29 -8.16
C SER A 47 3.66 10.51 -8.23
N LEU A 48 2.37 10.33 -8.52
CA LEU A 48 1.36 11.38 -8.56
C LEU A 48 1.10 11.99 -7.18
N TYR A 49 1.36 11.24 -6.11
CA TYR A 49 1.26 11.78 -4.76
C TYR A 49 2.44 12.72 -4.48
N THR A 50 2.13 14.00 -4.40
CA THR A 50 3.02 15.04 -3.86
C THR A 50 2.96 15.01 -2.33
N GLU A 51 3.99 15.50 -1.65
CA GLU A 51 3.96 15.65 -0.19
C GLU A 51 2.72 16.45 0.26
N GLU A 52 2.32 17.45 -0.53
CA GLU A 52 1.10 18.23 -0.33
C GLU A 52 -0.16 17.36 -0.43
N SER A 53 -0.32 16.56 -1.48
CA SER A 53 -1.49 15.69 -1.62
C SER A 53 -1.62 14.66 -0.47
N ILE A 54 -0.48 14.20 0.07
CA ILE A 54 -0.46 13.27 1.19
C ILE A 54 -0.81 14.01 2.49
N LYS A 55 -0.36 15.26 2.66
CA LYS A 55 -0.80 16.12 3.77
C LYS A 55 -2.29 16.45 3.68
N ASP A 56 -2.81 16.73 2.49
CA ASP A 56 -4.23 17.03 2.28
C ASP A 56 -5.13 15.83 2.58
N ALA A 57 -4.62 14.60 2.44
CA ALA A 57 -5.32 13.39 2.86
C ALA A 57 -5.62 13.37 4.37
N LYS A 58 -4.92 14.17 5.21
CA LYS A 58 -5.24 14.35 6.63
C LYS A 58 -6.59 15.03 6.83
N ILE A 59 -6.99 15.95 5.95
CA ILE A 59 -8.16 16.81 6.11
C ILE A 59 -9.48 16.03 6.27
N PRO A 60 -9.84 15.09 5.36
CA PRO A 60 -11.09 14.35 5.49
C PRO A 60 -11.10 13.47 6.75
N VAL A 61 -9.97 12.86 7.10
CA VAL A 61 -9.90 11.96 8.26
C VAL A 61 -9.91 12.75 9.58
N GLN A 62 -9.26 13.91 9.65
CA GLN A 62 -9.37 14.84 10.78
C GLN A 62 -10.81 15.33 10.96
N LYS A 63 -11.54 15.57 9.88
CA LYS A 63 -12.96 15.96 9.93
C LYS A 63 -13.82 14.87 10.54
N ASP A 64 -13.58 13.61 10.18
CA ASP A 64 -14.29 12.46 10.75
C ASP A 64 -13.94 12.27 12.22
N CYS A 65 -12.65 12.39 12.55
CA CYS A 65 -12.15 12.40 13.93
C CYS A 65 -12.86 13.47 14.77
N ASN A 66 -12.87 14.73 14.32
CA ASN A 66 -13.55 15.84 15.00
C ASN A 66 -15.05 15.59 15.18
N THR A 67 -15.70 14.96 14.19
CA THR A 67 -17.11 14.58 14.29
C THR A 67 -17.32 13.53 15.38
N TRP A 68 -16.43 12.55 15.47
CA TRP A 68 -16.51 11.51 16.49
C TRP A 68 -16.23 12.04 17.90
N VAL A 69 -15.26 12.95 18.04
CA VAL A 69 -14.93 13.64 19.31
C VAL A 69 -16.09 14.49 19.81
N LYS A 70 -16.86 15.13 18.91
CA LYS A 70 -18.08 15.85 19.32
C LYS A 70 -19.07 14.92 20.05
N HIS A 71 -19.19 13.67 19.62
CA HIS A 71 -20.03 12.67 20.27
C HIS A 71 -19.37 12.03 21.49
N HIS A 72 -18.03 11.96 21.54
CA HIS A 72 -17.26 11.29 22.58
C HIS A 72 -16.11 12.18 23.06
N LYS A 73 -16.43 13.24 23.83
CA LYS A 73 -15.43 14.23 24.29
C LYS A 73 -14.19 13.62 24.96
N PHE A 74 -14.36 12.51 25.70
CA PHE A 74 -13.25 11.82 26.36
C PHE A 74 -12.23 11.22 25.38
N MET A 75 -12.62 11.01 24.12
CA MET A 75 -11.75 10.54 23.06
C MET A 75 -11.00 11.68 22.36
N SER A 76 -11.15 12.95 22.77
CA SER A 76 -10.51 14.09 22.08
C SER A 76 -8.99 13.94 21.98
N ASN A 77 -8.33 13.54 23.08
CA ASN A 77 -6.88 13.39 23.11
C ASN A 77 -6.46 12.22 22.23
N ILE A 78 -7.13 11.07 22.39
CA ILE A 78 -6.86 9.87 21.58
C ILE A 78 -7.04 10.20 20.10
N CYS A 79 -8.12 10.89 19.75
CA CYS A 79 -8.41 11.19 18.37
C CYS A 79 -7.35 12.12 17.77
N ASN A 80 -7.00 13.23 18.42
CA ASN A 80 -6.02 14.15 17.83
C ASN A 80 -4.58 13.60 17.87
N GLU A 81 -4.11 13.08 19.00
CA GLU A 81 -2.74 12.59 19.14
C GLU A 81 -2.49 11.35 18.27
N VAL A 82 -3.37 10.34 18.37
CA VAL A 82 -3.21 9.11 17.57
C VAL A 82 -3.41 9.39 16.10
N PHE A 83 -4.27 10.34 15.73
CA PHE A 83 -4.48 10.67 14.33
C PHE A 83 -3.28 11.35 13.70
N ASP A 84 -2.67 12.32 14.39
CA ASP A 84 -1.47 12.99 13.88
C ASP A 84 -0.33 11.99 13.72
N ASP A 85 -0.08 11.15 14.73
CA ASP A 85 0.96 10.12 14.71
C ASP A 85 0.74 9.08 13.60
N ILE A 86 -0.46 8.51 13.50
CA ILE A 86 -0.77 7.50 12.46
C ILE A 86 -0.65 8.11 11.07
N THR A 87 -1.14 9.34 10.89
CA THR A 87 -1.14 9.92 9.56
C THR A 87 0.24 10.37 9.14
N GLU A 88 1.07 10.88 10.06
CA GLU A 88 2.48 11.14 9.79
C GLU A 88 3.23 9.85 9.43
N ALA A 89 3.05 8.76 10.20
CA ALA A 89 3.64 7.47 9.88
C ALA A 89 3.18 6.94 8.50
N LEU A 90 1.91 7.14 8.15
CA LEU A 90 1.39 6.75 6.83
C LEU A 90 2.00 7.61 5.71
N VAL A 91 2.15 8.92 5.93
CA VAL A 91 2.79 9.84 4.97
C VAL A 91 4.23 9.39 4.72
N GLU A 92 4.99 9.14 5.78
CA GLU A 92 6.37 8.66 5.69
C GLU A 92 6.45 7.31 4.98
N ALA A 93 5.53 6.38 5.28
CA ALA A 93 5.48 5.09 4.62
C ALA A 93 5.22 5.22 3.11
N ILE A 94 4.26 6.07 2.71
CA ILE A 94 3.97 6.34 1.30
C ILE A 94 5.17 6.98 0.62
N TYR A 95 5.80 7.98 1.25
CA TYR A 95 6.98 8.64 0.72
C TYR A 95 8.15 7.67 0.56
N LYS A 96 8.38 6.81 1.55
CA LYS A 96 9.40 5.75 1.51
C LYS A 96 9.10 4.75 0.39
N MET A 97 7.86 4.28 0.27
CA MET A 97 7.45 3.35 -0.79
C MET A 97 7.63 3.95 -2.18
N LYS A 98 7.29 5.23 -2.37
CA LYS A 98 7.49 5.95 -3.64
C LYS A 98 8.94 5.85 -4.14
N HIS A 99 9.91 5.88 -3.24
CA HIS A 99 11.35 5.79 -3.56
C HIS A 99 11.93 4.37 -3.54
N GLN A 100 11.14 3.37 -3.14
CA GLN A 100 11.59 1.99 -2.96
C GLN A 100 10.95 1.00 -3.94
N ILE A 101 10.09 1.48 -4.85
CA ILE A 101 9.54 0.62 -5.91
C ILE A 101 10.49 0.60 -7.10
N TYR A 102 11.22 -0.51 -7.18
CA TYR A 102 12.05 -0.90 -8.30
C TYR A 102 11.40 -2.14 -8.93
N PRO A 103 10.54 -1.96 -9.96
CA PRO A 103 9.77 -3.04 -10.54
C PRO A 103 10.63 -4.25 -10.92
N ASP A 104 11.78 -4.02 -11.56
CA ASP A 104 12.70 -5.09 -11.96
C ASP A 104 13.22 -5.88 -10.76
N GLU A 105 13.69 -5.22 -9.71
CA GLU A 105 14.19 -5.88 -8.50
C GLU A 105 13.09 -6.65 -7.77
N ILE A 106 11.88 -6.10 -7.71
CA ILE A 106 10.74 -6.76 -7.07
C ILE A 106 10.35 -8.01 -7.86
N CYS A 107 10.23 -7.89 -9.18
CA CYS A 107 9.83 -9.01 -10.03
C CYS A 107 10.91 -10.10 -10.11
N ALA A 108 12.19 -9.73 -10.09
CA ALA A 108 13.29 -10.68 -9.97
C ALA A 108 13.29 -11.38 -8.61
N LYS A 109 13.05 -10.65 -7.52
CA LYS A 109 12.95 -11.23 -6.16
C LYS A 109 11.75 -12.16 -5.98
N LEU A 110 10.68 -11.92 -6.72
CA LEU A 110 9.52 -12.81 -6.80
C LEU A 110 9.72 -13.99 -7.76
N GLU A 111 10.91 -14.12 -8.36
CA GLU A 111 11.24 -15.15 -9.35
C GLU A 111 10.29 -15.15 -10.56
N LEU A 112 9.68 -14.01 -10.85
CA LEU A 112 8.83 -13.81 -12.02
C LEU A 112 9.62 -13.30 -13.22
N CYS A 113 10.76 -12.65 -12.97
CA CYS A 113 11.72 -12.20 -13.98
C CYS A 113 13.10 -12.77 -13.63
N LYS A 114 13.93 -13.03 -14.65
CA LYS A 114 15.34 -13.44 -14.47
C LYS A 114 16.28 -12.25 -14.39
#